data_AF-A0A660LWV3-F1
#
_entry.id   AF-A0A660LWV3-F1
#
_cell.length_a   1.000
_cell.length_b   1.000
_cell.length_c   1.000
_cell.angle_alpha   90.00
_cell.angle_beta   90.00
_cell.angle_gamma   90.00
#
_symmetry.space_group_name_H-M   'P 1'
#
loop_
_entity.id
_entity.type
_entity.pdbx_description
1 polymer ?
#
loop_
_entity_poly.entity_id
_entity_poly.type
_entity_poly.pdbx_seq_one_letter_code
_entity_poly.pdbx_strand_id
1 'polypeptide(L)'
;GDLQTAENVWVLIALYGASELWSSVIGWRVVLYMAWTFETALQRDLYSQCFSKLTNQTMFFHANKFGGSLVSQTNKLSGAVERFWDTIIWSILPLIISLVGSIAILSTLIWQYALFLFILSVVFSVVVYFGSKPMAALNEKEAKASNTVSGQLADTISNILAVKSSGIEASEQQRFVTAVESWRGASLGTMRGFLKVSTVYSTINMAIKVGAIAFAVYAAQHNVVSVAAVYLIITYTGSVAHELWNMNGIMRSYNRVLGDAHDMVEILKTPTTLVDRSDKKLKVKHGGIIMNNVTFTHDEGQGDTLFRDFSL
;
A
#
# COMPACT_ATOMS: atom_id res chain seq x y z
N GLY A 1 -43.43 14.81 -23.16
CA GLY A 1 -44.69 15.43 -22.73
C GLY A 1 -45.43 14.66 -21.64
N ASP A 2 -44.92 13.53 -21.11
CA ASP A 2 -45.65 12.68 -20.16
C ASP A 2 -45.03 12.58 -18.75
N LEU A 3 -43.99 13.37 -18.45
CA LEU A 3 -43.26 13.29 -17.18
C LEU A 3 -43.75 14.26 -16.10
N GLN A 4 -44.91 14.91 -16.28
CA GLN A 4 -45.39 16.00 -15.41
C GLN A 4 -46.66 15.68 -14.59
N THR A 5 -47.23 14.47 -14.70
CA THR A 5 -48.34 14.04 -13.83
C THR A 5 -47.82 13.53 -12.50
N ALA A 6 -48.47 13.90 -11.40
CA ALA A 6 -48.04 13.60 -10.02
C ALA A 6 -47.84 12.10 -9.73
N GLU A 7 -48.55 11.23 -10.46
CA GLU A 7 -48.44 9.77 -10.35
C GLU A 7 -47.09 9.24 -10.89
N ASN A 8 -46.56 9.84 -11.96
CA ASN A 8 -45.26 9.48 -12.52
C ASN A 8 -44.09 9.91 -11.62
N VAL A 9 -44.27 10.95 -10.80
CA VAL A 9 -43.27 11.39 -9.81
C VAL A 9 -43.11 10.35 -8.70
N TRP A 10 -44.21 9.77 -8.20
CA TRP A 10 -44.15 8.70 -7.21
C TRP A 10 -43.48 7.44 -7.74
N VAL A 11 -43.70 7.10 -9.02
CA VAL A 11 -43.00 5.99 -9.67
C VAL A 11 -41.50 6.25 -9.76
N LEU A 12 -41.07 7.46 -10.13
CA LEU A 12 -39.65 7.83 -10.15
C LEU A 12 -39.01 7.77 -8.76
N ILE A 13 -39.72 8.23 -7.73
CA ILE A 13 -39.27 8.13 -6.33
C ILE A 13 -39.15 6.66 -5.91
N ALA A 14 -40.14 5.83 -6.24
CA ALA A 14 -40.11 4.41 -5.92
C ALA A 14 -38.96 3.69 -6.63
N LEU A 15 -38.71 3.97 -7.91
CA LEU A 15 -37.58 3.43 -8.67
C LEU A 15 -36.25 3.89 -8.12
N TYR A 16 -36.10 5.18 -7.81
CA TYR A 16 -34.89 5.72 -7.18
C TYR A 16 -34.64 5.05 -5.82
N GLY A 17 -35.66 5.00 -4.95
CA GLY A 17 -35.59 4.34 -3.66
C GLY A 17 -35.25 2.85 -3.75
N ALA A 18 -35.83 2.13 -4.71
CA ALA A 18 -35.50 0.74 -4.98
C ALA A 18 -34.05 0.58 -5.46
N SER A 19 -33.58 1.47 -6.34
CA SER A 19 -32.20 1.46 -6.83
C SER A 19 -31.19 1.76 -5.73
N GLU A 20 -31.49 2.71 -4.84
CA GLU A 20 -30.68 3.06 -3.67
C GLU A 20 -30.65 1.92 -2.65
N LEU A 21 -31.80 1.32 -2.33
CA LEU A 21 -31.86 0.16 -1.44
C LEU A 21 -31.08 -1.02 -2.01
N TRP A 22 -31.25 -1.31 -3.30
CA TRP A 22 -30.53 -2.38 -3.96
C TRP A 22 -29.02 -2.13 -3.94
N SER A 23 -28.57 -0.95 -4.36
CA SER A 23 -27.15 -0.59 -4.41
C SER A 23 -26.50 -0.59 -3.03
N SER A 24 -27.10 0.11 -2.07
CA SER A 24 -26.53 0.32 -0.74
C SER A 24 -26.61 -0.91 0.18
N VAL A 25 -27.67 -1.71 0.04
CA VAL A 25 -27.88 -2.89 0.91
C VAL A 25 -27.35 -4.15 0.25
N ILE A 26 -27.75 -4.43 -1.00
CA ILE A 26 -27.41 -5.69 -1.66
C ILE A 26 -26.08 -5.55 -2.39
N GLY A 27 -25.95 -4.55 -3.27
CA GLY A 27 -24.75 -4.31 -4.06
C GLY A 27 -23.51 -4.17 -3.19
N TRP A 28 -23.57 -3.34 -2.15
CA TRP A 28 -22.45 -3.15 -1.23
C TRP A 28 -22.05 -4.44 -0.49
N ARG A 29 -23.01 -5.28 -0.08
CA ARG A 29 -22.71 -6.57 0.57
C ARG A 29 -22.09 -7.56 -0.39
N VAL A 30 -22.53 -7.57 -1.65
CA VAL A 30 -21.93 -8.39 -2.70
C VAL A 30 -20.49 -7.96 -2.96
N VAL A 31 -20.22 -6.65 -3.07
CA VAL A 31 -18.85 -6.12 -3.22
C VAL A 31 -17.97 -6.52 -2.04
N LEU A 32 -18.42 -6.33 -0.80
CA LEU A 32 -17.67 -6.72 0.40
C LEU A 32 -17.41 -8.24 0.44
N TYR A 33 -18.41 -9.04 0.13
CA TYR A 33 -18.26 -10.49 0.08
C TYR A 33 -17.22 -10.91 -0.96
N MET A 34 -17.29 -10.35 -2.18
CA MET A 34 -16.32 -10.66 -3.24
C MET A 34 -14.90 -10.19 -2.87
N ALA A 35 -14.75 -8.98 -2.33
CA ALA A 35 -13.46 -8.44 -1.92
C ALA A 35 -12.82 -9.29 -0.82
N TRP A 36 -13.55 -9.56 0.27
CA TRP A 36 -13.01 -10.36 1.38
C TRP A 36 -12.71 -11.81 1.01
N THR A 37 -13.58 -12.45 0.21
CA THR A 37 -13.32 -13.83 -0.23
C THR A 37 -12.10 -13.90 -1.15
N PHE A 38 -11.94 -12.93 -2.04
CA PHE A 38 -10.77 -12.80 -2.89
C PHE A 38 -9.48 -12.58 -2.08
N GLU A 39 -9.47 -11.60 -1.17
CA GLU A 39 -8.31 -11.28 -0.33
C GLU A 39 -7.90 -12.46 0.54
N THR A 40 -8.87 -13.13 1.18
CA THR A 40 -8.60 -14.29 2.03
C THR A 40 -8.04 -15.47 1.22
N ALA A 41 -8.57 -15.73 0.03
CA ALA A 41 -8.05 -16.77 -0.85
C ALA A 41 -6.62 -16.47 -1.29
N LEU A 42 -6.32 -15.21 -1.58
CA LEU A 42 -5.01 -14.76 -2.01
C LEU A 42 -3.98 -14.82 -0.87
N GLN A 43 -4.35 -14.42 0.34
CA GLN A 43 -3.53 -14.59 1.55
C GLN A 43 -3.25 -16.07 1.83
N ARG A 44 -4.24 -16.95 1.72
CA ARG A 44 -4.08 -18.41 1.88
C ARG A 44 -3.00 -18.95 0.92
N ASP A 45 -3.10 -18.61 -0.36
CA ASP A 45 -2.17 -19.09 -1.38
C ASP A 45 -0.76 -18.52 -1.17
N LEU A 46 -0.67 -17.27 -0.71
CA LEU A 46 0.60 -16.63 -0.39
C LEU A 46 1.27 -17.28 0.84
N TYR A 47 0.52 -17.55 1.91
CA TYR A 47 1.04 -18.29 3.06
C TYR A 47 1.52 -19.68 2.68
N SER A 48 0.77 -20.40 1.84
CA SER A 48 1.17 -21.72 1.34
C SER A 48 2.46 -21.67 0.51
N GLN A 49 2.58 -20.69 -0.40
CA GLN A 49 3.78 -20.50 -1.21
C GLN A 49 5.00 -20.11 -0.37
N CYS A 50 4.85 -19.17 0.56
CA CYS A 50 5.92 -18.78 1.48
C CYS A 50 6.37 -19.96 2.34
N PHE A 51 5.43 -20.71 2.92
CA PHE A 51 5.75 -21.88 3.72
C PHE A 51 6.49 -22.93 2.90
N SER A 52 5.95 -23.31 1.74
CA SER A 52 6.58 -24.27 0.81
C SER A 52 7.99 -23.81 0.42
N LYS A 53 8.16 -22.52 0.09
CA LYS A 53 9.48 -21.98 -0.27
C LYS A 53 10.46 -22.13 0.90
N LEU A 54 10.08 -21.70 2.09
CA LEU A 54 10.94 -21.72 3.28
C LEU A 54 11.30 -23.16 3.70
N THR A 55 10.35 -24.10 3.63
CA THR A 55 10.62 -25.51 3.97
C THR A 55 11.55 -26.20 2.99
N ASN A 56 11.59 -25.76 1.74
CA ASN A 56 12.48 -26.31 0.72
C ASN A 56 13.87 -25.64 0.71
N GLN A 57 14.12 -24.61 1.51
CA GLN A 57 15.44 -23.99 1.59
C GLN A 57 16.47 -24.88 2.31
N THR A 58 17.75 -24.62 2.06
CA THR A 58 18.84 -25.40 2.64
C THR A 58 18.95 -25.20 4.15
N MET A 59 19.55 -26.17 4.84
CA MET A 59 19.87 -26.02 6.27
C MET A 59 20.81 -24.83 6.51
N PHE A 60 21.67 -24.53 5.53
CA PHE A 60 22.53 -23.35 5.55
C PHE A 60 21.74 -22.03 5.59
N PHE A 61 20.70 -21.90 4.75
CA PHE A 61 19.80 -20.74 4.79
C PHE A 61 19.17 -20.56 6.17
N HIS A 62 18.70 -21.64 6.79
CA HIS A 62 18.07 -21.61 8.12
C HIS A 62 19.06 -21.36 9.26
N ALA A 63 20.34 -21.72 9.10
CA ALA A 63 21.38 -21.39 10.05
C ALA A 63 21.72 -19.89 10.04
N ASN A 64 21.60 -19.24 8.88
CA ASN A 64 21.94 -17.82 8.70
C ASN A 64 20.75 -16.85 8.81
N LYS A 65 19.51 -17.34 8.73
CA LYS A 65 18.31 -16.51 8.90
C LYS A 65 17.53 -16.92 10.14
N PHE A 66 17.38 -15.97 11.07
CA PHE A 66 16.58 -16.17 12.27
C PHE A 66 15.11 -16.42 11.94
N GLY A 67 14.53 -17.51 12.47
CA GLY A 67 13.16 -17.93 12.18
C GLY A 67 12.10 -16.84 12.46
N GLY A 68 12.26 -16.07 13.53
CA GLY A 68 11.36 -14.95 13.83
C GLY A 68 11.38 -13.84 12.76
N SER A 69 12.53 -13.63 12.11
CA SER A 69 12.65 -12.68 10.99
C SER A 69 11.90 -13.19 9.75
N LEU A 70 11.99 -14.49 9.45
CA LEU A 70 11.27 -15.12 8.34
C LEU A 70 9.74 -15.06 8.53
N VAL A 71 9.27 -15.30 9.75
CA VAL A 71 7.85 -15.14 10.11
C VAL A 71 7.40 -13.69 9.95
N SER A 72 8.19 -12.73 10.44
CA SER A 72 7.90 -11.30 10.30
C SER A 72 7.80 -10.88 8.82
N GLN A 73 8.78 -11.30 7.99
CA GLN A 73 8.81 -11.00 6.56
C GLN A 73 7.62 -11.62 5.82
N THR A 74 7.22 -12.85 6.18
CA THR A 74 6.04 -13.52 5.62
C THR A 74 4.76 -12.72 5.94
N ASN A 75 4.59 -12.29 7.19
CA ASN A 75 3.43 -11.49 7.59
C ASN A 75 3.42 -10.10 6.95
N LYS A 76 4.58 -9.45 6.83
CA LYS A 76 4.71 -8.16 6.12
C LYS A 76 4.32 -8.29 4.66
N LEU A 77 4.73 -9.36 3.98
CA LEU A 77 4.31 -9.62 2.60
C LEU A 77 2.80 -9.80 2.49
N SER A 78 2.21 -10.61 3.38
CA SER A 78 0.75 -10.82 3.41
C SER A 78 -0.01 -9.50 3.58
N GLY A 79 0.37 -8.68 4.56
CA GLY A 79 -0.25 -7.37 4.78
C GLY A 79 0.04 -6.35 3.68
N ALA A 80 1.19 -6.44 2.99
CA ALA A 80 1.50 -5.61 1.83
C ALA A 80 0.57 -5.92 0.65
N VAL A 81 0.32 -7.21 0.43
CA VAL A 81 -0.54 -7.68 -0.66
C VAL A 81 -2.02 -7.36 -0.40
N GLU A 82 -2.49 -7.53 0.84
CA GLU A 82 -3.83 -7.05 1.26
C GLU A 82 -3.98 -5.55 0.98
N ARG A 83 -3.05 -4.74 1.50
CA ARG A 83 -3.05 -3.29 1.31
C ARG A 83 -3.01 -2.87 -0.17
N PHE A 84 -2.30 -3.62 -1.00
CA PHE A 84 -2.26 -3.38 -2.44
C PHE A 84 -3.64 -3.52 -3.07
N TRP A 85 -4.35 -4.62 -2.77
CA TRP A 85 -5.69 -4.87 -3.28
C TRP A 85 -6.72 -3.92 -2.70
N ASP A 86 -6.64 -3.61 -1.40
CA ASP A 86 -7.45 -2.56 -0.77
C ASP A 86 -7.29 -1.22 -1.51
N THR A 87 -6.06 -0.84 -1.86
CA THR A 87 -5.80 0.41 -2.57
C THR A 87 -6.41 0.38 -3.98
N ILE A 88 -6.38 -0.76 -4.66
CA ILE A 88 -7.01 -0.92 -5.97
C ILE A 88 -8.53 -0.80 -5.85
N ILE A 89 -9.13 -1.59 -4.95
CA ILE A 89 -10.59 -1.76 -4.84
C ILE A 89 -11.24 -0.50 -4.26
N TRP A 90 -10.64 0.10 -3.22
CA TRP A 90 -11.26 1.19 -2.46
C TRP A 90 -10.74 2.57 -2.80
N SER A 91 -9.72 2.71 -3.66
CA SER A 91 -9.20 4.03 -4.05
C SER A 91 -9.04 4.19 -5.56
N ILE A 92 -8.32 3.29 -6.23
CA ILE A 92 -8.05 3.43 -7.67
C ILE A 92 -9.33 3.21 -8.50
N LEU A 93 -10.10 2.15 -8.22
CA LEU A 93 -11.33 1.87 -8.96
C LEU A 93 -12.37 3.00 -8.80
N PRO A 94 -12.73 3.47 -7.59
CA PRO A 94 -13.62 4.62 -7.41
C PRO A 94 -13.13 5.87 -8.14
N LEU A 95 -11.82 6.16 -8.09
CA LEU A 95 -11.23 7.30 -8.79
C LEU A 95 -11.44 7.19 -10.31
N ILE A 96 -11.13 6.04 -10.90
CA ILE A 96 -11.29 5.84 -12.35
C ILE A 96 -12.76 5.91 -12.74
N ILE A 97 -13.64 5.23 -12.00
CA ILE A 97 -15.08 5.19 -12.29
C ILE A 97 -15.70 6.58 -12.14
N SER A 98 -15.38 7.30 -11.06
CA SER A 98 -15.88 8.66 -10.83
C SER A 98 -15.37 9.61 -11.92
N LEU A 99 -14.08 9.57 -12.26
CA LEU A 99 -13.51 10.44 -13.28
C LEU A 99 -14.09 10.16 -14.67
N VAL A 100 -14.05 8.91 -15.12
CA VAL A 100 -14.54 8.51 -16.45
C VAL A 100 -16.05 8.69 -16.53
N GLY A 101 -16.80 8.28 -15.50
CA GLY A 101 -18.25 8.42 -15.45
C GLY A 101 -18.69 9.87 -15.46
N SER A 102 -18.04 10.72 -14.65
CA SER A 102 -18.31 12.17 -14.63
C SER A 102 -18.01 12.82 -15.96
N ILE A 103 -16.86 12.53 -16.58
CA ILE A 103 -16.51 13.08 -17.90
C ILE A 103 -17.50 12.60 -18.96
N ALA A 104 -17.84 11.31 -18.99
CA ALA A 104 -18.79 10.76 -19.95
C ALA A 104 -20.16 11.42 -19.83
N ILE A 105 -20.73 11.48 -18.63
CA ILE A 105 -22.05 12.10 -18.39
C ILE A 105 -22.00 13.60 -18.72
N LEU A 106 -21.01 14.33 -18.19
CA LEU A 106 -20.90 15.77 -18.41
C LEU A 106 -20.62 16.11 -19.88
N SER A 107 -19.97 15.23 -20.64
CA SER A 107 -19.74 15.44 -22.07
C SER A 107 -21.04 15.47 -22.89
N THR A 108 -22.04 14.69 -22.49
CA THR A 108 -23.37 14.71 -23.13
C THR A 108 -24.16 15.97 -22.81
N LEU A 109 -23.82 16.67 -21.73
CA LEU A 109 -24.44 17.94 -21.35
C LEU A 109 -23.70 19.11 -22.00
N ILE A 110 -22.41 19.25 -21.68
CA ILE A 110 -21.52 20.31 -22.17
C ILE A 110 -20.10 19.77 -22.29
N TRP A 111 -19.70 19.40 -23.50
CA TRP A 111 -18.38 18.83 -23.77
C TRP A 111 -17.21 19.77 -23.40
N GLN A 112 -17.41 21.09 -23.51
CA GLN A 112 -16.39 22.08 -23.11
C GLN A 112 -16.09 22.00 -21.61
N TYR A 113 -17.11 21.77 -20.79
CA TYR A 113 -16.94 21.61 -19.34
C TYR A 113 -16.27 20.29 -19.01
N ALA A 114 -16.67 19.20 -19.67
CA ALA A 114 -16.03 17.90 -19.51
C ALA A 114 -14.52 17.95 -19.86
N LEU A 115 -14.16 18.66 -20.94
CA LEU A 115 -12.77 18.89 -21.32
C LEU A 115 -12.02 19.73 -20.27
N PHE A 116 -12.64 20.80 -19.76
CA PHE A 116 -12.07 21.61 -18.67
C PHE A 116 -11.80 20.77 -17.41
N LEU A 117 -12.76 19.96 -16.99
CA LEU A 117 -12.61 19.06 -15.84
C LEU A 117 -11.51 18.01 -16.07
N PHE A 118 -11.42 17.46 -17.27
CA PHE A 118 -10.35 16.53 -17.64
C PHE A 118 -8.96 17.19 -17.55
N ILE A 119 -8.78 18.36 -18.15
CA ILE A 119 -7.51 19.10 -18.10
C ILE A 119 -7.12 19.41 -16.65
N LEU A 120 -8.06 19.89 -15.83
CA LEU A 120 -7.80 20.14 -14.42
C LEU A 120 -7.42 18.89 -13.64
N SER A 121 -8.07 17.76 -13.92
CA SER A 121 -7.75 16.48 -13.30
C SER A 121 -6.34 16.00 -13.66
N VAL A 122 -5.92 16.21 -14.91
CA VAL A 122 -4.54 15.94 -15.37
C VAL A 122 -3.55 16.86 -14.66
N VAL A 123 -3.82 18.17 -14.59
CA VAL A 123 -2.97 19.14 -13.88
C VAL A 123 -2.85 18.76 -12.40
N PHE A 124 -3.96 18.43 -11.74
CA PHE A 124 -3.96 17.97 -10.36
C PHE A 124 -3.10 16.70 -10.20
N SER A 125 -3.24 15.73 -11.10
CA SER A 125 -2.46 14.49 -11.08
C SER A 125 -0.96 14.73 -11.19
N VAL A 126 -0.56 15.64 -12.09
CA VAL A 126 0.83 16.07 -12.26
C VAL A 126 1.35 16.74 -10.99
N VAL A 127 0.57 17.65 -10.40
CA VAL A 127 0.93 18.34 -9.15
C VAL A 127 1.09 17.35 -8.00
N VAL A 128 0.23 16.33 -7.89
CA VAL A 128 0.37 15.27 -6.88
C VAL A 128 1.63 14.44 -7.10
N TYR A 129 1.90 14.05 -8.35
CA TYR A 129 3.09 13.28 -8.68
C TYR A 129 4.37 14.03 -8.28
N PHE A 130 4.50 15.30 -8.67
CA PHE A 130 5.66 16.11 -8.32
C PHE A 130 5.72 16.48 -6.82
N GLY A 131 4.58 16.69 -6.18
CA GLY A 131 4.49 16.94 -4.73
C GLY A 131 4.87 15.73 -3.88
N SER A 132 4.69 14.51 -4.40
CA SER A 132 5.03 13.28 -3.69
C SER A 132 6.53 12.98 -3.61
N LYS A 133 7.33 13.41 -4.61
CA LYS A 133 8.79 13.21 -4.62
C LYS A 133 9.52 13.85 -3.42
N PRO A 134 9.37 15.14 -3.11
CA PRO A 134 10.03 15.74 -1.95
C PRO A 134 9.52 15.16 -0.62
N MET A 135 8.26 14.71 -0.58
CA MET A 135 7.72 14.01 0.59
C MET A 135 8.44 12.68 0.83
N ALA A 136 8.80 11.95 -0.21
CA ALA A 136 9.51 10.68 -0.08
C ALA A 136 10.83 10.83 0.68
N ALA A 137 11.63 11.85 0.35
CA ALA A 137 12.90 12.12 1.04
C ALA A 137 12.72 12.52 2.51
N LEU A 138 11.68 13.30 2.84
CA LEU A 138 11.35 13.68 4.21
C LEU A 138 10.89 12.48 5.03
N ASN A 139 10.00 11.66 4.46
CA ASN A 139 9.53 10.41 5.05
C ASN A 139 10.69 9.43 5.29
N GLU A 140 11.64 9.31 4.36
CA GLU A 140 12.82 8.46 4.53
C GLU A 140 13.70 8.95 5.69
N LYS A 141 13.90 10.26 5.82
CA LYS A 141 14.66 10.85 6.92
C LYS A 141 13.98 10.60 8.27
N GLU A 142 12.66 10.77 8.35
CA GLU A 142 11.87 10.46 9.54
C GLU A 142 11.92 8.98 9.89
N ALA A 143 11.78 8.08 8.90
CA ALA A 143 11.86 6.64 9.10
C ALA A 143 13.23 6.21 9.62
N LYS A 144 14.32 6.75 9.06
CA LYS A 144 15.70 6.51 9.56
C LYS A 144 15.84 6.95 11.02
N ALA A 145 15.36 8.14 11.37
CA ALA A 145 15.43 8.61 12.76
C ALA A 145 14.55 7.77 13.71
N SER A 146 13.37 7.34 13.26
CA SER A 146 12.50 6.44 14.01
C SER A 146 13.15 5.07 14.26
N ASN A 147 13.81 4.50 13.25
CA ASN A 147 14.55 3.25 13.38
C ASN A 147 15.71 3.37 14.39
N THR A 148 16.41 4.50 14.42
CA THR A 148 17.44 4.76 15.44
C THR A 148 16.85 4.78 16.85
N VAL A 149 15.71 5.45 17.06
CA VAL A 149 15.03 5.49 18.36
C VAL A 149 14.61 4.08 18.79
N SER A 150 13.95 3.32 17.91
CA SER A 150 13.53 1.94 18.20
C SER A 150 14.71 1.01 18.46
N GLY A 151 15.78 1.13 17.67
CA GLY A 151 16.99 0.33 17.81
C GLY A 151 17.70 0.60 19.14
N GLN A 152 17.87 1.87 19.50
CA GLN A 152 18.49 2.24 20.77
C GLN A 152 17.64 1.78 21.97
N LEU A 153 16.32 1.95 21.92
CA LEU A 153 15.43 1.46 22.97
C LEU A 153 15.54 -0.06 23.15
N ALA A 154 15.49 -0.81 22.04
CA ALA A 154 15.60 -2.26 22.08
C ALA A 154 16.96 -2.72 22.65
N ASP A 155 18.05 -2.08 22.25
CA ASP A 155 19.39 -2.37 22.76
C ASP A 155 19.51 -2.10 24.26
N THR A 156 19.12 -0.90 24.72
CA THR A 156 19.19 -0.52 26.14
C THR A 156 18.34 -1.46 27.02
N ILE A 157 17.15 -1.84 26.57
CA ILE A 157 16.27 -2.74 27.34
C ILE A 157 16.77 -4.19 27.31
N SER A 158 17.26 -4.68 26.17
CA SER A 158 17.82 -6.03 26.06
C SER A 158 19.08 -6.19 26.91
N ASN A 159 19.87 -5.12 27.03
CA ASN A 159 21.11 -5.07 27.79
C ASN A 159 20.97 -4.33 29.14
N ILE A 160 19.76 -4.31 29.72
CA ILE A 160 19.47 -3.52 30.93
C ILE A 160 20.36 -3.88 32.13
N LEU A 161 20.76 -5.16 32.26
CA LEU A 161 21.67 -5.60 33.31
C LEU A 161 23.05 -4.94 33.20
N ALA A 162 23.59 -4.80 31.99
CA ALA A 162 24.87 -4.13 31.77
C ALA A 162 24.77 -2.65 32.16
N VAL A 163 23.73 -1.97 31.69
CA VAL A 163 23.46 -0.55 32.01
C VAL A 163 23.36 -0.33 33.52
N LYS A 164 22.60 -1.19 34.23
CA LYS A 164 22.43 -1.13 35.69
C LYS A 164 23.73 -1.45 36.44
N SER A 165 24.46 -2.47 36.00
CA SER A 165 25.72 -2.87 36.65
C SER A 165 26.82 -1.83 36.51
N SER A 166 26.80 -1.04 35.42
CA SER A 166 27.74 0.04 35.18
C SER A 166 27.30 1.40 35.76
N GLY A 167 26.07 1.54 36.27
CA GLY A 167 25.56 2.78 36.86
C GLY A 167 25.43 3.95 35.86
N ILE A 168 25.23 3.66 34.58
CA ILE A 168 25.25 4.64 33.48
C ILE A 168 23.85 5.06 33.00
N GLU A 169 22.80 4.86 33.80
CA GLU A 169 21.42 5.13 33.37
C GLU A 169 21.19 6.56 32.90
N ALA A 170 21.76 7.55 33.60
CA ALA A 170 21.64 8.95 33.23
C ALA A 170 22.30 9.26 31.87
N SER A 171 23.42 8.59 31.57
CA SER A 171 24.12 8.74 30.29
C SER A 171 23.30 8.14 29.14
N GLU A 172 22.77 6.94 29.32
CA GLU A 172 21.89 6.31 28.32
C GLU A 172 20.59 7.10 28.12
N GLN A 173 20.00 7.63 29.20
CA GLN A 173 18.85 8.52 29.11
C GLN A 173 19.15 9.77 28.27
N GLN A 174 20.30 10.42 28.49
CA GLN A 174 20.69 11.60 27.71
C GLN A 174 20.93 11.28 26.23
N ARG A 175 21.55 10.13 25.95
CA ARG A 175 21.75 9.62 24.59
C ARG A 175 20.41 9.35 23.90
N PHE A 176 19.47 8.73 24.61
CA PHE A 176 18.12 8.45 24.11
C PHE A 176 17.33 9.74 23.84
N VAL A 177 17.38 10.73 24.74
CA VAL A 177 16.76 12.05 24.52
C VAL A 177 17.28 12.71 23.25
N THR A 178 18.57 12.61 22.97
CA THR A 178 19.18 13.15 21.75
C THR A 178 18.63 12.46 20.49
N ALA A 179 18.48 11.13 20.52
CA ALA A 179 17.88 10.37 19.42
C ALA A 179 16.40 10.75 19.19
N VAL A 180 15.63 10.90 20.27
CA VAL A 180 14.22 11.33 20.22
C VAL A 180 14.08 12.75 19.68
N GLU A 181 14.96 13.67 20.06
CA GLU A 181 14.93 15.05 19.55
C GLU A 181 15.28 15.12 18.05
N SER A 182 16.24 14.30 17.60
CA SER A 182 16.54 14.16 16.17
C SER A 182 15.33 13.64 15.39
N TRP A 183 14.65 12.61 15.90
CA TRP A 183 13.39 12.11 15.34
C TRP A 183 12.30 13.18 15.33
N ARG A 184 12.10 13.92 16.44
CA ARG A 184 11.11 15.01 16.52
C ARG A 184 11.38 16.07 15.45
N GLY A 185 12.64 16.47 15.27
CA GLY A 185 13.04 17.41 14.22
C GLY A 185 12.75 16.91 12.80
N ALA A 186 13.01 15.63 12.54
CA ALA A 186 12.67 14.99 11.26
C ALA A 186 11.16 14.93 11.03
N SER A 187 10.39 14.52 12.04
CA SER A 187 8.91 14.43 11.99
C SER A 187 8.25 15.78 11.77
N LEU A 188 8.72 16.84 12.46
CA LEU A 188 8.27 18.21 12.19
C LEU A 188 8.65 18.69 10.77
N GLY A 189 9.78 18.21 10.23
CA GLY A 189 10.15 18.41 8.83
C GLY A 189 9.13 17.82 7.87
N THR A 190 8.74 16.55 8.08
CA THR A 190 7.69 15.87 7.33
C THR A 190 6.36 16.60 7.44
N MET A 191 5.95 16.98 8.66
CA MET A 191 4.71 17.74 8.90
C MET A 191 4.69 19.06 8.11
N ARG A 192 5.76 19.86 8.17
CA ARG A 192 5.86 21.12 7.43
C ARG A 192 5.76 20.91 5.93
N GLY A 193 6.41 19.86 5.43
CA GLY A 193 6.33 19.49 4.03
C GLY A 193 4.92 19.04 3.61
N PHE A 194 4.28 18.21 4.42
CA PHE A 194 2.90 17.78 4.23
C PHE A 194 1.94 18.97 4.21
N LEU A 195 2.08 19.92 5.13
CA LEU A 195 1.27 21.14 5.16
C LEU A 195 1.43 21.96 3.87
N LYS A 196 2.66 22.17 3.38
CA LYS A 196 2.89 22.89 2.11
C LYS A 196 2.17 22.22 0.95
N VAL A 197 2.34 20.91 0.81
CA VAL A 197 1.74 20.12 -0.26
C VAL A 197 0.21 20.09 -0.14
N SER A 198 -0.32 19.87 1.06
CA SER A 198 -1.75 19.86 1.36
C SER A 198 -2.42 21.20 1.09
N THR A 199 -1.76 22.32 1.40
CA THR A 199 -2.26 23.67 1.07
C THR A 199 -2.36 23.89 -0.43
N VAL A 200 -1.35 23.46 -1.21
CA VAL A 200 -1.41 23.54 -2.69
C VAL A 200 -2.59 22.73 -3.22
N TYR A 201 -2.76 21.49 -2.78
CA TYR A 201 -3.88 20.64 -3.20
C TYR A 201 -5.24 21.23 -2.80
N SER A 202 -5.35 21.75 -1.58
CA SER A 202 -6.59 22.37 -1.08
C SER A 202 -6.94 23.61 -1.90
N THR A 203 -5.94 24.41 -2.28
CA THR A 203 -6.12 25.60 -3.12
C THR A 203 -6.60 25.22 -4.52
N ILE A 204 -6.01 24.20 -5.14
CA ILE A 204 -6.45 23.70 -6.45
C ILE A 204 -7.88 23.17 -6.35
N ASN A 205 -8.18 22.33 -5.36
CA ASN A 205 -9.54 21.81 -5.16
C ASN A 205 -10.57 22.92 -4.92
N MET A 206 -10.22 23.95 -4.15
CA MET A 206 -11.07 25.11 -3.96
C MET A 206 -11.29 25.87 -5.28
N ALA A 207 -10.24 26.08 -6.07
CA ALA A 207 -10.34 26.71 -7.39
C ALA A 207 -11.22 25.91 -8.35
N ILE A 208 -11.11 24.58 -8.35
CA ILE A 208 -11.98 23.68 -9.15
C ILE A 208 -13.44 23.85 -8.74
N LYS A 209 -13.74 23.80 -7.42
CA LYS A 209 -15.11 23.94 -6.92
C LYS A 209 -15.71 25.32 -7.20
N VAL A 210 -14.95 26.39 -6.95
CA VAL A 210 -15.40 27.76 -7.24
C VAL A 210 -15.58 27.96 -8.73
N GLY A 211 -14.65 27.46 -9.56
CA GLY A 211 -14.76 27.49 -11.02
C GLY A 211 -15.97 26.73 -11.54
N ALA A 212 -16.27 25.56 -10.96
CA ALA A 212 -17.47 24.78 -11.27
C ALA A 212 -18.75 25.56 -10.95
N ILE A 213 -18.83 26.17 -9.77
CA ILE A 213 -19.99 26.98 -9.36
C ILE A 213 -20.12 28.21 -10.26
N ALA A 214 -19.04 28.94 -10.50
CA ALA A 214 -19.04 30.13 -11.35
C ALA A 214 -19.51 29.80 -12.78
N PHE A 215 -18.98 28.70 -13.35
CA PHE A 215 -19.42 28.20 -14.65
C PHE A 215 -20.89 27.80 -14.64
N ALA A 216 -21.33 27.07 -13.62
CA ALA A 216 -22.72 26.63 -13.52
C ALA A 216 -23.70 27.81 -13.40
N VAL A 217 -23.35 28.85 -12.63
CA VAL A 217 -24.12 30.10 -12.54
C VAL A 217 -24.14 30.83 -13.86
N TYR A 218 -22.99 30.98 -14.53
CA TYR A 218 -22.91 31.62 -15.85
C TYR A 218 -23.79 30.88 -16.88
N ALA A 219 -23.69 29.56 -16.93
CA ALA A 219 -24.44 28.75 -17.87
C ALA A 219 -25.96 28.75 -17.57
N ALA A 220 -26.35 28.86 -16.29
CA ALA A 220 -27.74 29.06 -15.90
C ALA A 220 -28.28 30.44 -16.31
N GLN A 221 -27.52 31.51 -16.07
CA GLN A 221 -27.91 32.89 -16.40
C GLN A 221 -28.13 33.07 -17.91
N HIS A 222 -27.31 32.42 -18.73
CA HIS A 222 -27.42 32.46 -20.18
C HIS A 222 -28.37 31.41 -20.77
N ASN A 223 -29.13 30.68 -19.93
CA ASN A 223 -30.02 29.58 -20.33
C ASN A 223 -29.33 28.52 -21.23
N VAL A 224 -28.02 28.33 -21.06
CA VAL A 224 -27.22 27.34 -21.80
C VAL A 224 -27.51 25.92 -21.30
N VAL A 225 -27.86 25.79 -20.03
CA VAL A 225 -28.16 24.50 -19.38
C VAL A 225 -29.30 24.64 -18.38
N SER A 226 -30.02 23.54 -18.18
CA SER A 226 -31.10 23.45 -17.18
C SER A 226 -30.56 23.51 -15.75
N VAL A 227 -31.43 23.87 -14.80
CA VAL A 227 -31.10 23.83 -13.35
C VAL A 227 -30.68 22.42 -12.92
N ALA A 228 -31.27 21.38 -13.50
CA ALA A 228 -30.87 20.00 -13.26
C ALA A 228 -29.43 19.71 -13.75
N ALA A 229 -29.04 20.25 -14.91
CA ALA A 229 -27.68 20.11 -15.44
C ALA A 229 -26.64 20.82 -14.56
N VAL A 230 -26.99 21.99 -14.00
CA VAL A 230 -26.15 22.69 -13.01
C VAL A 230 -25.90 21.84 -11.77
N TYR A 231 -26.94 21.21 -11.24
CA TYR A 231 -26.81 20.29 -10.10
C TYR A 231 -25.88 19.11 -10.43
N LEU A 232 -26.00 18.50 -11.62
CA LEU A 232 -25.11 17.42 -12.05
C LEU A 232 -23.66 17.88 -12.17
N ILE A 233 -23.41 19.07 -12.73
CA ILE A 233 -22.07 19.66 -12.83
C ILE A 233 -21.43 19.79 -11.45
N ILE A 234 -22.13 20.37 -10.48
CA ILE A 234 -21.60 20.59 -9.12
C ILE A 234 -21.34 19.25 -8.43
N THR A 235 -22.29 18.31 -8.51
CA THR A 235 -22.21 17.00 -7.84
C THR A 235 -21.07 16.15 -8.40
N TYR A 236 -20.99 15.99 -9.72
CA TYR A 236 -19.93 15.18 -10.33
C TYR A 236 -18.55 15.82 -10.18
N THR A 237 -18.44 17.13 -10.28
CA THR A 237 -17.17 17.82 -10.02
C THR A 237 -16.73 17.70 -8.58
N GLY A 238 -17.68 17.74 -7.64
CA GLY A 238 -17.43 17.46 -6.22
C GLY A 238 -16.92 16.04 -5.98
N SER A 239 -17.53 15.05 -6.64
CA SER A 239 -17.09 13.64 -6.57
C SER A 239 -15.68 13.45 -7.13
N VAL A 240 -15.40 13.99 -8.32
CA VAL A 240 -14.06 13.92 -8.92
C VAL A 240 -13.02 14.60 -8.03
N ALA A 241 -13.31 15.78 -7.49
CA ALA A 241 -12.40 16.48 -6.58
C ALA A 241 -12.13 15.69 -5.29
N HIS A 242 -13.13 14.97 -4.78
CA HIS A 242 -12.97 14.07 -3.63
C HIS A 242 -12.04 12.89 -3.96
N GLU A 243 -12.25 12.22 -5.09
CA GLU A 243 -11.39 11.09 -5.47
C GLU A 243 -9.96 11.52 -5.79
N LEU A 244 -9.79 12.66 -6.45
CA LEU A 244 -8.47 13.26 -6.67
C LEU A 244 -7.74 13.52 -5.34
N TRP A 245 -8.45 13.97 -4.30
CA TRP A 245 -7.86 14.10 -2.96
C TRP A 245 -7.39 12.75 -2.39
N ASN A 246 -8.18 11.70 -2.57
CA ASN A 246 -7.85 10.34 -2.12
C ASN A 246 -6.56 9.80 -2.78
N MET A 247 -6.19 10.31 -3.96
CA MET A 247 -4.96 9.94 -4.67
C MET A 247 -3.67 10.18 -3.86
N ASN A 248 -3.67 11.12 -2.91
CA ASN A 248 -2.54 11.31 -2.00
C ASN A 248 -2.29 10.09 -1.09
N GLY A 249 -3.36 9.37 -0.70
CA GLY A 249 -3.28 8.12 0.05
C GLY A 249 -2.70 6.98 -0.78
N ILE A 250 -3.04 6.93 -2.08
CA ILE A 250 -2.60 5.88 -3.02
C ILE A 250 -1.07 5.85 -3.12
N MET A 251 -0.42 7.01 -3.28
CA MET A 251 1.05 7.06 -3.40
C MET A 251 1.77 6.62 -2.13
N ARG A 252 1.24 6.97 -0.94
CA ARG A 252 1.77 6.47 0.34
C ARG A 252 1.61 4.96 0.46
N SER A 253 0.43 4.46 0.09
CA SER A 253 0.13 3.03 0.11
C SER A 253 1.10 2.27 -0.80
N TYR A 254 1.29 2.74 -2.03
CA TYR A 254 2.21 2.15 -3.00
C TYR A 254 3.65 2.00 -2.45
N ASN A 255 4.23 3.07 -1.91
CA ASN A 255 5.57 3.01 -1.33
C ASN A 255 5.66 2.02 -0.15
N ARG A 256 4.61 1.96 0.68
CA ARG A 256 4.55 1.03 1.81
C ARG A 256 4.40 -0.43 1.37
N VAL A 257 3.56 -0.70 0.38
CA VAL A 257 3.43 -2.04 -0.22
C VAL A 257 4.78 -2.53 -0.72
N LEU A 258 5.50 -1.69 -1.49
CA LEU A 258 6.83 -2.06 -2.01
C LEU A 258 7.84 -2.31 -0.90
N GLY A 259 7.87 -1.45 0.12
CA GLY A 259 8.78 -1.60 1.25
C GLY A 259 8.50 -2.85 2.08
N ASP A 260 7.24 -3.08 2.46
CA ASP A 260 6.85 -4.22 3.31
C ASP A 260 6.98 -5.56 2.56
N ALA A 261 6.82 -5.58 1.22
CA ALA A 261 6.95 -6.79 0.42
C ALA A 261 8.40 -7.18 0.05
N HIS A 262 9.34 -6.23 0.07
CA HIS A 262 10.66 -6.36 -0.54
C HIS A 262 11.43 -7.62 -0.09
N ASP A 263 11.69 -7.75 1.21
CA ASP A 263 12.55 -8.80 1.76
C ASP A 263 12.03 -10.22 1.47
N MET A 264 10.72 -10.44 1.66
CA MET A 264 10.13 -11.76 1.44
C MET A 264 10.07 -12.11 -0.05
N VAL A 265 9.80 -11.12 -0.93
CA VAL A 265 9.84 -11.33 -2.38
C VAL A 265 11.26 -11.71 -2.84
N GLU A 266 12.29 -11.11 -2.24
CA GLU A 266 13.68 -11.49 -2.52
C GLU A 266 13.96 -12.95 -2.10
N ILE A 267 13.48 -13.38 -0.93
CA ILE A 267 13.57 -14.78 -0.48
C ILE A 267 12.82 -15.73 -1.43
N LEU A 268 11.63 -15.34 -1.89
CA LEU A 268 10.86 -16.14 -2.85
C LEU A 268 11.61 -16.32 -4.18
N LYS A 269 12.41 -15.33 -4.59
CA LYS A 269 13.25 -15.37 -5.80
C LYS A 269 14.55 -16.15 -5.63
N THR A 270 15.03 -16.38 -4.41
CA THR A 270 16.27 -17.14 -4.18
C THR A 270 16.12 -18.57 -4.73
N PRO A 271 17.04 -19.08 -5.56
CA PRO A 271 16.92 -20.45 -6.10
C PRO A 271 16.95 -21.49 -4.98
N THR A 272 16.13 -22.52 -5.10
CA THR A 272 16.17 -23.67 -4.19
C THR A 272 17.30 -24.60 -4.65
N THR A 273 18.39 -24.72 -3.89
CA THR A 273 19.60 -25.44 -4.33
C THR A 273 19.56 -26.95 -4.07
N LEU A 274 18.73 -27.41 -3.13
CA LEU A 274 18.49 -28.83 -2.86
C LEU A 274 17.21 -29.29 -3.55
N VAL A 275 17.34 -29.66 -4.84
CA VAL A 275 16.26 -30.27 -5.62
C VAL A 275 16.55 -31.75 -5.74
N ASP A 276 15.64 -32.58 -5.24
CA ASP A 276 15.70 -34.02 -5.53
C ASP A 276 15.50 -34.23 -7.03
N ARG A 277 16.50 -34.83 -7.68
CA ARG A 277 16.50 -35.05 -9.14
C ARG A 277 15.89 -36.39 -9.51
N SER A 278 15.52 -37.23 -8.54
CA SER A 278 15.09 -38.61 -8.80
C SER A 278 13.96 -39.04 -7.89
N ASP A 279 12.80 -39.32 -8.48
CA ASP A 279 11.64 -39.88 -7.77
C ASP A 279 11.83 -41.37 -7.38
N LYS A 280 12.97 -41.98 -7.72
CA LYS A 280 13.26 -43.38 -7.39
C LYS A 280 13.50 -43.52 -5.88
N LYS A 281 12.56 -44.19 -5.21
CA LYS A 281 12.74 -44.59 -3.80
C LYS A 281 13.98 -45.47 -3.65
N LEU A 282 14.92 -45.00 -2.83
CA LEU A 282 16.14 -45.74 -2.51
C LEU A 282 15.80 -47.07 -1.83
N LYS A 283 16.23 -48.19 -2.42
CA LYS A 283 16.09 -49.54 -1.82
C LYS A 283 17.45 -49.99 -1.30
N VAL A 284 17.68 -49.83 0.00
CA VAL A 284 18.92 -50.24 0.67
C VAL A 284 18.79 -51.66 1.21
N LYS A 285 19.71 -52.56 0.82
CA LYS A 285 19.77 -53.94 1.33
C LYS A 285 20.79 -54.13 2.46
N HIS A 286 21.87 -53.34 2.46
CA HIS A 286 22.93 -53.35 3.46
C HIS A 286 23.37 -51.90 3.75
N GLY A 287 23.60 -51.57 5.03
CA GLY A 287 23.95 -50.21 5.46
C GLY A 287 25.46 -50.02 5.56
N GLY A 288 26.11 -49.70 4.44
CA GLY A 288 27.49 -49.23 4.41
C GLY A 288 27.54 -47.70 4.25
N ILE A 289 28.36 -47.03 5.04
CA ILE A 289 28.66 -45.59 4.89
C ILE A 289 30.10 -45.51 4.42
N ILE A 290 30.33 -44.80 3.32
CA ILE A 290 31.67 -44.50 2.80
C ILE A 290 31.74 -42.99 2.63
N MET A 291 32.70 -42.36 3.30
CA MET A 291 33.12 -41.00 3.00
C MET A 291 34.45 -41.09 2.25
N ASN A 292 34.56 -40.45 1.09
CA ASN A 292 35.75 -40.54 0.25
C ASN A 292 36.21 -39.14 -0.16
N ASN A 293 37.33 -38.70 0.42
CA ASN A 293 37.99 -37.42 0.14
C ASN A 293 37.04 -36.22 0.27
N VAL A 294 36.23 -36.21 1.33
CA VAL A 294 35.27 -35.15 1.59
C VAL A 294 35.98 -33.91 2.10
N THR A 295 35.86 -32.81 1.35
CA THR A 295 36.23 -31.47 1.82
C THR A 295 34.98 -30.67 2.12
N PHE A 296 34.88 -30.12 3.33
CA PHE A 296 33.70 -29.42 3.81
C PHE A 296 34.08 -28.10 4.47
N THR A 297 33.30 -27.07 4.16
CA THR A 297 33.34 -25.76 4.80
C THR A 297 31.94 -25.42 5.31
N HIS A 298 31.85 -24.63 6.37
CA HIS A 298 30.66 -23.82 6.58
C HIS A 298 30.59 -22.71 5.49
N ASP A 299 29.46 -22.02 5.36
CA ASP A 299 29.31 -20.88 4.44
C ASP A 299 29.36 -21.18 2.93
N GLU A 300 28.79 -22.31 2.50
CA GLU A 300 28.67 -22.69 1.07
C GLU A 300 30.00 -22.54 0.28
N GLY A 301 31.14 -22.82 0.94
CA GLY A 301 32.47 -22.74 0.32
C GLY A 301 33.28 -21.47 0.62
N GLN A 302 32.73 -20.49 1.35
CA GLN A 302 33.41 -19.22 1.65
C GLN A 302 34.09 -19.16 3.02
N GLY A 303 33.74 -20.07 3.94
CA GLY A 303 34.29 -20.10 5.29
C GLY A 303 35.56 -20.94 5.43
N ASP A 304 36.11 -20.94 6.65
CA ASP A 304 37.24 -21.81 6.98
C ASP A 304 36.87 -23.29 6.77
N THR A 305 37.81 -24.02 6.19
CA THR A 305 37.63 -25.44 5.90
C THR A 305 37.67 -26.27 7.18
N LEU A 306 36.55 -26.92 7.51
CA LEU A 306 36.42 -27.73 8.71
C LEU A 306 36.97 -29.16 8.50
N PHE A 307 36.67 -29.77 7.35
CA PHE A 307 37.21 -31.06 6.95
C PHE A 307 37.98 -30.92 5.65
N ARG A 308 39.21 -31.44 5.59
CA ARG A 308 40.03 -31.55 4.38
C ARG A 308 40.30 -33.01 4.07
N ASP A 309 39.95 -33.43 2.86
CA ASP A 309 40.19 -34.79 2.34
C ASP A 309 39.78 -35.92 3.30
N PHE A 310 38.66 -35.75 4.01
CA PHE A 310 38.21 -36.70 5.02
C PHE A 310 37.65 -37.98 4.37
N SER A 311 38.13 -39.14 4.83
CA SER A 311 37.66 -40.45 4.39
C SER A 311 37.36 -41.37 5.59
N LEU A 312 36.26 -42.12 5.49
CA LEU A 312 35.78 -43.08 6.50
C LEU A 312 35.11 -44.28 5.83
#